data_AF-K9HVB9-F1
#
_entry.id   AF-K9HVB9-F1
#
_cell.length_a   1.000
_cell.length_b   1.000
_cell.length_c   1.000
_cell.angle_alpha   90.00
_cell.angle_beta   90.00
_cell.angle_gamma   90.00
#
_symmetry.space_group_name_H-M   'P 1'
#
loop_
_entity.id
_entity.type
_entity.pdbx_description
1 polymer ?
#
loop_
_entity_poly.entity_id
_entity_poly.type
_entity_poly.pdbx_seq_one_letter_code
_entity_poly.pdbx_strand_id
1 'polypeptide(L)'
;MKILRTLFGNLRHGTMHRVPFFWHIAGLWAVGGAAVMAVVVGMGINQPTDGMTPEQAGQAVRDALGPVVHTVLVVLAAVLVFAQVNIMAKRLRDTGLPGWLTLVAVVAVTGLVSGFISPAAGGLVNIVFWLALLFTPPVVFARRKSG
;
A
#
# COMPACT_ATOMS: atom_id res chain seq x y z
N MET A 1 10.13 -4.77 19.63
CA MET A 1 10.49 -3.43 19.08
C MET A 1 11.14 -3.42 17.68
N LYS A 2 11.71 -4.52 17.16
CA LYS A 2 12.34 -4.53 15.82
C LYS A 2 11.35 -4.26 14.66
N ILE A 3 10.13 -4.83 14.72
CA ILE A 3 9.11 -4.67 13.66
C ILE A 3 8.66 -3.21 13.48
N LEU A 4 8.38 -2.48 14.58
CA LEU A 4 7.96 -1.09 14.51
C LEU A 4 9.05 -0.19 13.91
N ARG A 5 10.31 -0.45 14.24
CA ARG A 5 11.44 0.27 13.61
C ARG A 5 11.56 -0.06 12.12
N THR A 6 11.20 -1.28 11.72
CA THR A 6 11.13 -1.68 10.31
C THR A 6 9.95 -1.07 9.56
N LEU A 7 8.80 -0.89 10.21
CA LEU A 7 7.60 -0.30 9.59
C LEU A 7 7.62 1.23 9.56
N PHE A 8 8.11 1.87 10.61
CA PHE A 8 7.99 3.33 10.82
C PHE A 8 9.34 4.06 10.95
N GLY A 9 10.42 3.34 11.29
CA GLY A 9 11.75 3.93 11.44
C GLY A 9 12.57 3.97 10.14
N ASN A 10 13.80 4.49 10.22
CA ASN A 10 14.81 4.47 9.16
C ASN A 10 14.31 5.00 7.79
N LEU A 11 13.56 6.10 7.81
CA LEU A 11 12.89 6.67 6.63
C LEU A 11 13.86 7.08 5.52
N ARG A 12 15.04 7.63 5.87
CA ARG A 12 16.03 8.12 4.89
C ARG A 12 17.04 7.06 4.45
N HIS A 13 17.50 6.20 5.37
CA HIS A 13 18.64 5.31 5.11
C HIS A 13 18.35 3.80 5.23
N GLY A 14 17.17 3.38 5.71
CA GLY A 14 16.84 1.96 5.78
C GLY A 14 16.76 1.28 4.41
N THR A 15 17.31 0.08 4.29
CA THR A 15 17.11 -0.80 3.13
C THR A 15 16.28 -2.02 3.55
N MET A 16 15.71 -2.73 2.59
CA MET A 16 14.98 -3.96 2.86
C MET A 16 15.22 -5.00 1.77
N HIS A 17 15.73 -6.15 2.18
CA HIS A 17 15.92 -7.31 1.31
C HIS A 17 14.58 -7.93 0.89
N ARG A 18 14.61 -8.72 -0.19
CA ARG A 18 13.41 -9.27 -0.86
C ARG A 18 12.52 -10.13 0.05
N VAL A 19 13.09 -11.10 0.78
CA VAL A 19 12.31 -12.03 1.60
C VAL A 19 11.62 -11.31 2.76
N PRO A 20 12.33 -10.46 3.55
CA PRO A 20 11.65 -9.61 4.54
C PRO A 20 10.58 -8.73 3.91
N PHE A 21 10.86 -8.08 2.77
CA PHE A 21 9.90 -7.23 2.07
C PHE A 21 8.59 -7.97 1.78
N PHE A 22 8.67 -9.15 1.18
CA PHE A 22 7.50 -9.98 0.90
C PHE A 22 6.65 -10.23 2.14
N TRP A 23 7.26 -10.71 3.23
CA TRP A 23 6.52 -11.05 4.44
C TRP A 23 5.90 -9.84 5.13
N HIS A 24 6.58 -8.68 5.14
CA HIS A 24 6.00 -7.49 5.76
C HIS A 24 4.81 -6.97 4.96
N ILE A 25 4.86 -7.01 3.63
CA ILE A 25 3.72 -6.61 2.79
C ILE A 25 2.58 -7.59 2.88
N ALA A 26 2.87 -8.89 2.82
CA ALA A 26 1.86 -9.93 3.03
C ALA A 26 1.17 -9.75 4.40
N GLY A 27 1.95 -9.46 5.45
CA GLY A 27 1.42 -9.16 6.78
C GLY A 27 0.55 -7.90 6.81
N LEU A 28 0.96 -6.81 6.15
CA LEU A 28 0.16 -5.59 6.06
C LEU A 28 -1.16 -5.83 5.33
N TRP A 29 -1.14 -6.60 4.23
CA TRP A 29 -2.35 -6.97 3.48
C TRP A 29 -3.24 -7.90 4.28
N ALA A 30 -2.68 -8.85 5.04
CA ALA A 30 -3.45 -9.71 5.93
C ALA A 30 -4.16 -8.89 7.02
N VAL A 31 -3.47 -7.93 7.64
CA VAL A 31 -4.07 -7.05 8.66
C VAL A 31 -5.15 -6.16 8.04
N GLY A 32 -4.88 -5.54 6.88
CA GLY A 32 -5.87 -4.72 6.18
C GLY A 32 -7.10 -5.52 5.74
N GLY A 33 -6.89 -6.71 5.18
CA GLY A 33 -7.96 -7.63 4.79
C GLY A 33 -8.78 -8.11 5.99
N ALA A 34 -8.14 -8.45 7.10
CA ALA A 34 -8.83 -8.81 8.33
C ALA A 34 -9.68 -7.66 8.88
N ALA A 35 -9.19 -6.42 8.82
CA ALA A 35 -9.96 -5.24 9.23
C ALA A 35 -11.19 -5.02 8.34
N VAL A 36 -11.04 -5.17 7.01
CA VAL A 36 -12.18 -5.11 6.07
C VAL A 36 -13.19 -6.21 6.36
N MET A 37 -12.73 -7.46 6.54
CA MET A 37 -13.62 -8.58 6.87
C MET A 37 -14.36 -8.36 8.20
N ALA A 38 -13.69 -7.83 9.22
CA ALA A 38 -14.32 -7.51 10.50
C ALA A 38 -15.44 -6.48 10.34
N VAL A 39 -15.24 -5.47 9.48
CA VAL A 39 -16.27 -4.47 9.15
C VAL A 39 -17.43 -5.13 8.40
N VAL A 40 -17.16 -5.93 7.38
CA VAL A 40 -18.21 -6.61 6.58
C VAL A 40 -19.06 -7.53 7.45
N VAL A 41 -18.42 -8.35 8.29
CA VAL A 41 -19.11 -9.25 9.23
C VAL A 41 -19.87 -8.44 10.29
N GLY A 42 -19.23 -7.41 10.86
CA GLY A 42 -19.83 -6.58 11.91
C GLY A 42 -21.03 -5.76 11.44
N MET A 43 -21.04 -5.34 10.17
CA MET A 43 -22.18 -4.67 9.56
C MET A 43 -23.32 -5.63 9.19
N GLY A 44 -23.10 -6.95 9.23
CA GLY A 44 -24.12 -7.93 8.86
C GLY A 44 -24.66 -7.70 7.44
N ILE A 45 -23.78 -7.33 6.50
CA ILE A 45 -24.16 -6.98 5.12
C ILE A 45 -24.71 -8.22 4.40
N ASN A 46 -26.02 -8.46 4.59
CA ASN A 46 -26.83 -9.40 3.83
C ASN A 46 -27.65 -8.69 2.74
N GLN A 47 -27.44 -7.38 2.55
CA GLN A 47 -28.23 -6.61 1.59
C GLN A 47 -27.58 -6.66 0.20
N PRO A 48 -28.35 -6.99 -0.85
CA PRO A 48 -27.86 -6.88 -2.21
C PRO A 48 -27.50 -5.41 -2.50
N THR A 49 -26.23 -5.17 -2.78
CA THR A 49 -25.69 -3.86 -3.17
C THR A 49 -25.99 -3.51 -4.64
N ASP A 50 -26.84 -4.30 -5.30
CA ASP A 50 -27.15 -4.15 -6.71
C ASP A 50 -27.83 -2.79 -6.97
N GLY A 51 -27.17 -1.94 -7.74
CA GLY A 51 -27.66 -0.63 -8.13
C GLY A 51 -27.24 0.54 -7.22
N MET A 52 -26.49 0.30 -6.14
CA MET A 52 -25.94 1.42 -5.35
C MET A 52 -24.76 2.08 -6.08
N THR A 53 -24.76 3.41 -6.12
CA THR A 53 -23.59 4.18 -6.53
C THR A 53 -22.46 4.08 -5.48
N PRO A 54 -21.18 4.27 -5.86
CA PRO A 54 -20.06 4.25 -4.92
C PRO A 54 -20.22 5.26 -3.76
N GLU A 55 -20.80 6.43 -4.03
CA GLU A 55 -21.08 7.43 -2.99
C GLU A 55 -22.11 6.92 -1.98
N GLN A 56 -23.20 6.30 -2.44
CA GLN A 56 -24.25 5.75 -1.59
C GLN A 56 -23.72 4.60 -0.72
N ALA A 57 -22.92 3.71 -1.29
CA ALA A 57 -22.26 2.65 -0.54
C ALA A 57 -21.33 3.20 0.56
N GLY A 58 -20.56 4.25 0.23
CA GLY A 58 -19.68 4.92 1.19
C GLY A 58 -20.44 5.56 2.36
N GLN A 59 -21.59 6.19 2.07
CA GLN A 59 -22.43 6.80 3.11
C GLN A 59 -23.10 5.76 3.99
N ALA A 60 -23.65 4.68 3.41
CA ALA A 60 -24.25 3.59 4.17
C ALA A 60 -23.26 2.93 5.14
N VAL A 61 -22.00 2.77 4.72
CA VAL A 61 -20.91 2.28 5.59
C VAL A 61 -20.64 3.25 6.74
N ARG A 62 -20.60 4.56 6.48
CA ARG A 62 -20.38 5.58 7.52
C ARG A 62 -21.50 5.60 8.55
N ASP A 63 -22.75 5.56 8.08
CA ASP A 63 -23.92 5.60 8.94
C ASP A 63 -24.01 4.34 9.82
N ALA A 64 -23.67 3.17 9.28
CA ALA A 64 -23.69 1.91 10.01
C ALA A 64 -22.58 1.79 11.07
N LEU A 65 -21.37 2.30 10.79
CA LEU A 65 -20.23 2.17 11.69
C LEU A 65 -20.22 3.22 12.81
N GLY A 66 -20.88 4.35 12.58
CA GLY A 66 -20.82 5.51 13.45
C GLY A 66 -19.45 6.22 13.40
N PRO A 67 -19.38 7.45 13.93
CA PRO A 67 -18.22 8.34 13.75
C PRO A 67 -16.93 7.82 14.41
N VAL A 68 -17.04 7.12 15.53
CA VAL A 68 -15.89 6.59 16.28
C VAL A 68 -15.21 5.47 15.50
N VAL A 69 -15.97 4.45 15.07
CA VAL A 69 -15.42 3.32 14.30
C VAL A 69 -14.88 3.79 12.97
N HIS A 70 -15.58 4.71 12.29
CA HIS A 70 -15.09 5.33 11.06
C HIS A 70 -13.72 6.00 11.26
N THR A 71 -13.56 6.79 12.32
CA THR A 71 -12.29 7.46 12.66
C THR A 71 -11.18 6.45 12.91
N VAL A 72 -11.45 5.39 13.66
CA VAL A 72 -10.48 4.31 13.93
C VAL A 72 -10.02 3.64 12.64
N LEU A 73 -10.94 3.34 11.73
CA LEU A 73 -10.62 2.73 10.44
C LEU A 73 -9.80 3.66 9.54
N VAL A 74 -10.10 4.95 9.50
CA VAL A 74 -9.32 5.94 8.75
C VAL A 74 -7.89 6.02 9.29
N VAL A 75 -7.72 6.09 10.61
CA VAL A 75 -6.40 6.09 11.24
C VAL A 75 -5.65 4.80 10.94
N LEU A 76 -6.31 3.65 11.09
CA LEU A 76 -5.72 2.35 10.77
C LEU A 76 -5.27 2.27 9.31
N ALA A 77 -6.12 2.70 8.37
CA ALA A 77 -5.80 2.74 6.95
C ALA A 77 -4.59 3.64 6.68
N ALA A 78 -4.55 4.85 7.27
CA ALA A 78 -3.41 5.76 7.12
C ALA A 78 -2.10 5.13 7.65
N VAL A 79 -2.15 4.44 8.79
CA VAL A 79 -1.00 3.73 9.37
C VAL A 79 -0.52 2.61 8.46
N LEU A 80 -1.43 1.79 7.93
CA LEU A 80 -1.10 0.70 7.01
C LEU A 80 -0.50 1.20 5.70
N VAL A 81 -1.10 2.24 5.11
CA VAL A 81 -0.59 2.90 3.89
C VAL A 81 0.80 3.46 4.14
N PHE A 82 1.01 4.18 5.25
CA PHE A 82 2.32 4.72 5.58
C PHE A 82 3.38 3.61 5.73
N ALA A 83 3.05 2.52 6.43
CA ALA A 83 3.93 1.38 6.60
C ALA A 83 4.29 0.73 5.26
N GLN A 84 3.29 0.54 4.38
CA GLN A 84 3.47 -0.01 3.03
C GLN A 84 4.41 0.87 2.18
N VAL A 85 4.11 2.17 2.11
CA VAL A 85 4.91 3.16 1.37
C VAL A 85 6.35 3.20 1.89
N ASN A 86 6.55 3.18 3.21
CA ASN A 86 7.91 3.18 3.79
C ASN A 86 8.69 1.90 3.42
N ILE A 87 8.04 0.73 3.47
CA ILE A 87 8.67 -0.55 3.08
C ILE A 87 9.04 -0.53 1.58
N MET A 88 8.17 -0.01 0.72
CA MET A 88 8.47 0.16 -0.71
C MET A 88 9.67 1.08 -0.93
N ALA A 89 9.71 2.22 -0.24
CA ALA A 89 10.84 3.15 -0.31
C ALA A 89 12.16 2.50 0.17
N LYS A 90 12.11 1.61 1.17
CA LYS A 90 13.28 0.83 1.63
C LYS A 90 13.72 -0.20 0.59
N ARG A 91 12.78 -0.89 -0.06
CA ARG A 91 13.06 -1.85 -1.13
C ARG A 91 13.67 -1.17 -2.34
N LEU A 92 13.13 -0.03 -2.75
CA LEU A 92 13.66 0.79 -3.84
C LEU A 92 15.11 1.24 -3.57
N ARG A 93 15.44 1.58 -2.33
CA ARG A 93 16.84 1.90 -1.96
C ARG A 93 17.74 0.67 -2.02
N ASP A 94 17.23 -0.50 -1.65
CA ASP A 94 17.98 -1.75 -1.75
C ASP A 94 18.29 -2.12 -3.22
N THR A 95 17.44 -1.75 -4.18
CA THR A 95 17.73 -1.94 -5.62
C THR A 95 18.72 -0.92 -6.20
N GLY A 96 19.08 0.11 -5.43
CA GLY A 96 19.98 1.20 -5.84
C GLY A 96 19.27 2.45 -6.36
N LEU A 97 17.92 2.49 -6.34
CA LEU A 97 17.14 3.63 -6.78
C LEU A 97 16.91 4.66 -5.65
N PRO A 98 16.65 5.95 -5.98
CA PRO A 98 16.26 6.96 -5.00
C PRO A 98 14.88 6.65 -4.40
N GLY A 99 14.85 5.98 -3.24
CA GLY A 99 13.64 5.41 -2.63
C GLY A 99 12.35 6.23 -2.73
N TRP A 100 12.32 7.41 -2.11
CA TRP A 100 11.12 8.24 -2.06
C TRP A 100 10.78 8.89 -3.40
N LEU A 101 11.79 9.35 -4.15
CA LEU A 101 11.57 10.00 -5.44
C LEU A 101 11.00 9.01 -6.47
N THR A 102 11.57 7.79 -6.52
CA THR A 102 11.04 6.74 -7.39
C THR A 102 9.62 6.35 -7.00
N LEU A 103 9.33 6.27 -5.70
CA LEU A 103 7.97 5.96 -5.24
C LEU A 103 6.96 7.05 -5.63
N VAL A 104 7.30 8.33 -5.48
CA VAL A 104 6.46 9.45 -5.94
C VAL A 104 6.23 9.39 -7.45
N ALA A 105 7.28 9.12 -8.23
CA ALA A 105 7.15 8.98 -9.68
C ALA A 105 6.19 7.84 -10.07
N VAL A 106 6.28 6.70 -9.39
CA VAL A 106 5.38 5.55 -9.61
C VAL A 106 3.94 5.92 -9.27
N VAL A 107 3.70 6.55 -8.11
CA VAL A 107 2.35 7.00 -7.72
C VAL A 107 1.79 7.99 -8.73
N ALA A 108 2.60 8.94 -9.21
CA ALA A 108 2.19 9.89 -10.22
C ALA A 108 1.82 9.19 -11.54
N VAL A 109 2.64 8.26 -12.02
CA VAL A 109 2.36 7.49 -13.24
C VAL A 109 1.09 6.64 -13.07
N THR A 110 0.93 5.96 -11.94
CA THR A 110 -0.29 5.20 -11.63
C THR A 110 -1.52 6.10 -11.62
N GLY A 111 -1.44 7.28 -11.01
CA GLY A 111 -2.54 8.25 -10.97
C GLY A 111 -2.89 8.79 -12.36
N LEU A 112 -1.89 9.13 -13.17
CA LEU A 112 -2.08 9.58 -14.55
C LEU A 112 -2.72 8.49 -15.41
N VAL A 113 -2.21 7.26 -15.36
CA VAL A 113 -2.79 6.12 -16.10
C VAL A 113 -4.23 5.84 -15.64
N SER A 114 -4.48 5.90 -14.33
CA SER A 114 -5.82 5.74 -13.77
C SER A 114 -6.80 6.80 -14.26
N GLY A 115 -6.37 8.06 -14.32
CA GLY A 115 -7.23 9.19 -14.69
C GLY A 115 -7.43 9.37 -16.20
N PHE A 116 -6.41 9.06 -17.01
CA PHE A 116 -6.45 9.29 -18.47
C PHE A 116 -6.76 8.04 -19.29
N ILE A 117 -6.53 6.83 -18.77
CA ILE A 117 -6.79 5.58 -19.48
C ILE A 117 -7.98 4.85 -18.86
N SER A 118 -7.80 4.32 -17.64
CA SER A 118 -8.87 3.72 -16.85
C SER A 118 -8.37 3.35 -15.45
N PRO A 119 -9.27 3.25 -14.44
CA PRO A 119 -8.91 2.75 -13.12
C PRO A 119 -8.26 1.36 -13.15
N ALA A 120 -8.74 0.47 -14.03
CA ALA A 120 -8.19 -0.87 -14.22
C ALA A 120 -6.74 -0.85 -14.72
N ALA A 121 -6.43 0.02 -15.69
CA ALA A 121 -5.06 0.21 -16.18
C ALA A 121 -4.12 0.72 -15.08
N GLY A 122 -4.57 1.66 -14.26
CA GLY A 122 -3.82 2.14 -13.10
C GLY A 122 -3.51 1.00 -12.10
N GLY A 123 -4.51 0.16 -11.85
CA GLY A 123 -4.35 -1.05 -11.04
C GLY A 123 -3.29 -2.01 -11.59
N LEU A 124 -3.29 -2.26 -12.90
CA LEU A 124 -2.28 -3.09 -13.55
C LEU A 124 -0.86 -2.53 -13.42
N VAL A 125 -0.68 -1.22 -13.62
CA VAL A 125 0.63 -0.55 -13.42
C VAL A 125 1.15 -0.77 -12.00
N ASN A 126 0.27 -0.63 -11.00
CA ASN A 126 0.64 -0.87 -9.60
C ASN A 126 1.07 -2.33 -9.38
N ILE A 127 0.31 -3.30 -9.89
CA ILE A 127 0.64 -4.74 -9.79
C ILE A 127 1.99 -5.04 -10.44
N VAL A 128 2.22 -4.55 -11.66
CA VAL A 128 3.49 -4.75 -12.38
C VAL A 128 4.65 -4.15 -11.57
N PHE A 129 4.46 -2.96 -11.00
CA PHE A 129 5.47 -2.34 -10.14
C PHE A 129 5.78 -3.17 -8.89
N TRP A 130 4.75 -3.73 -8.25
CA TRP A 130 4.91 -4.63 -7.10
C TRP A 130 5.73 -5.87 -7.45
N LEU A 131 5.40 -6.53 -8.56
CA LEU A 131 6.12 -7.69 -9.04
C LEU A 131 7.56 -7.33 -9.40
N ALA A 132 7.77 -6.20 -10.08
CA ALA A 132 9.11 -5.70 -10.39
C ALA A 132 9.93 -5.51 -9.11
N LEU A 133 9.39 -4.88 -8.06
CA LEU A 133 10.10 -4.72 -6.79
C LEU A 133 10.45 -6.03 -6.09
N LEU A 134 9.55 -7.02 -6.18
CA LEU A 134 9.73 -8.32 -5.56
C LEU A 134 10.85 -9.12 -6.26
N PHE A 135 10.85 -9.11 -7.59
CA PHE A 135 11.79 -9.90 -8.39
C PHE A 135 13.11 -9.18 -8.71
N THR A 136 13.19 -7.85 -8.58
CA THR A 136 14.43 -7.09 -8.86
C THR A 136 15.50 -7.39 -7.80
N PRO A 137 16.74 -7.73 -8.19
CA PRO A 137 17.83 -7.97 -7.23
C PRO A 137 18.25 -6.74 -6.45
N PRO A 138 18.88 -6.92 -5.27
CA PRO A 138 19.61 -5.84 -4.64
C PRO A 138 20.67 -5.26 -5.60
N VAL A 139 20.92 -3.95 -5.53
CA VAL A 139 22.07 -3.26 -6.17
C VAL A 139 22.07 -3.26 -7.72
N VAL A 140 20.99 -3.65 -8.38
CA VAL A 140 20.89 -3.68 -9.87
C VAL A 140 21.15 -2.31 -10.50
N PHE A 141 20.64 -1.25 -9.87
CA PHE A 141 20.72 0.12 -10.39
C PHE A 141 21.74 0.97 -9.64
N ALA A 142 22.55 0.36 -8.77
CA ALA A 142 23.58 1.12 -8.08
C ALA A 142 24.63 1.58 -9.08
N ARG A 143 24.92 2.88 -9.10
CA ARG A 143 26.04 3.41 -9.89
C ARG A 143 27.33 2.82 -9.33
N ARG A 144 27.97 1.94 -10.09
CA ARG A 144 29.35 1.51 -9.83
C ARG A 144 30.21 2.77 -9.90
N LYS A 145 30.75 3.24 -8.77
CA LYS A 145 31.83 4.23 -8.81
C LYS A 145 33.02 3.51 -9.45
N SER A 146 33.26 3.78 -10.74
CA SER A 146 34.53 3.48 -11.38
C SER A 146 35.57 4.41 -10.75
N GLY A 147 36.27 3.89 -9.75
CA GLY A 147 37.49 4.45 -9.19
C GLY A 147 38.62 3.47 -9.46
#